data_AF-A6TUV3-F1
#
_entry.id   AF-A6TUV3-F1
#
_cell.length_a   1.000
_cell.length_b   1.000
_cell.length_c   1.000
_cell.angle_alpha   90.00
_cell.angle_beta   90.00
_cell.angle_gamma   90.00
#
_symmetry.space_group_name_H-M   'P 1'
#
loop_
_entity.id
_entity.type
_entity.pdbx_description
1 polymer ?
#
loop_
_entity_poly.entity_id
_entity_poly.type
_entity_poly.pdbx_seq_one_letter_code
_entity_poly.pdbx_strand_id
1 'polypeptide(L)'
;MIQEILKAFMLIFIAEMGDKTQILAMAFATRFSVGKVLIGIGIGAFLNHGLAVLIGSYLSQMIPISTIQMVAGIAFLGFALWTLKSDDDQDEPKIQFGPIATVAVAFFLGELGDKTQLTAITLAADTSYPFMILVGTVTGMIATGCNW
;
A
#
# COMPACT_ATOMS: atom_id res chain seq x y z
N MET A 1 21.54 -9.00 1.50
CA MET A 1 21.12 -7.92 0.59
C MET A 1 20.24 -8.43 -0.56
N ILE A 2 20.75 -9.20 -1.52
CA ILE A 2 19.93 -9.75 -2.65
C ILE A 2 18.87 -10.75 -2.16
N GLN A 3 19.20 -11.59 -1.18
CA GLN A 3 18.24 -12.54 -0.59
C GLN A 3 17.02 -11.86 0.03
N GLU A 4 17.18 -10.66 0.62
CA GLU A 4 16.09 -9.87 1.18
C GLU A 4 15.11 -9.42 0.10
N ILE A 5 15.63 -8.96 -1.05
CA ILE A 5 14.82 -8.59 -2.22
C ILE A 5 14.02 -9.80 -2.68
N LEU A 6 14.67 -10.94 -2.89
CA LEU A 6 14.01 -12.13 -3.42
C LEU A 6 12.95 -12.68 -2.46
N LYS A 7 13.25 -12.71 -1.15
CA LYS A 7 12.31 -13.13 -0.11
C LYS A 7 11.07 -12.23 -0.09
N ALA A 8 11.27 -10.91 -0.04
CA ALA A 8 10.18 -9.93 -0.03
C ALA A 8 9.36 -9.99 -1.32
N PHE A 9 10.02 -10.07 -2.48
CA PHE A 9 9.38 -10.21 -3.78
C PHE A 9 8.48 -11.45 -3.82
N MET A 10 9.02 -12.63 -3.51
CA MET A 10 8.29 -13.88 -3.59
C MET A 10 7.11 -13.92 -2.62
N LEU A 11 7.29 -13.41 -1.40
CA LEU A 11 6.22 -13.36 -0.41
C LEU A 11 5.07 -12.47 -0.87
N ILE A 12 5.35 -11.25 -1.32
CA ILE A 12 4.30 -10.34 -1.80
C ILE A 12 3.64 -10.87 -3.06
N PHE A 13 4.44 -11.38 -4.01
CA PHE A 13 3.93 -11.89 -5.27
C PHE A 13 2.93 -13.03 -5.05
N ILE A 14 3.28 -14.00 -4.20
CA ILE A 14 2.41 -15.11 -3.86
C ILE A 14 1.20 -14.64 -3.05
N ALA A 15 1.39 -13.73 -2.09
CA ALA A 15 0.31 -13.24 -1.24
C ALA A 15 -0.77 -12.50 -2.04
N GLU A 16 -0.41 -11.77 -3.08
CA GLU A 16 -1.32 -10.94 -3.85
C GLU A 16 -1.90 -11.61 -5.10
N MET A 17 -1.45 -12.84 -5.42
CA MET A 17 -2.00 -13.60 -6.55
C MET A 17 -3.47 -13.94 -6.31
N GLY A 18 -4.35 -13.38 -7.15
CA GLY A 18 -5.81 -13.52 -7.07
C GLY A 18 -6.50 -12.58 -6.09
N ASP A 19 -5.81 -11.54 -5.56
CA ASP A 19 -6.40 -10.64 -4.57
C ASP A 19 -7.17 -9.45 -5.19
N LYS A 20 -7.90 -8.73 -4.34
CA LYS A 20 -8.72 -7.55 -4.64
C LYS A 20 -7.98 -6.48 -5.44
N THR A 21 -6.67 -6.32 -5.24
CA THR A 21 -5.85 -5.33 -5.92
C THR A 21 -5.54 -5.71 -7.36
N GLN A 22 -5.45 -7.00 -7.70
CA GLN A 22 -5.43 -7.45 -9.09
C GLN A 22 -6.74 -7.13 -9.80
N ILE A 23 -7.89 -7.36 -9.13
CA ILE A 23 -9.21 -7.02 -9.69
C ILE A 23 -9.34 -5.51 -9.89
N LEU A 24 -8.90 -4.71 -8.93
CA LEU A 24 -8.86 -3.24 -9.03
C LEU A 24 -7.98 -2.78 -10.21
N ALA A 25 -6.82 -3.40 -10.38
CA ALA A 25 -5.90 -3.10 -11.47
C ALA A 25 -6.49 -3.45 -12.84
N MET A 26 -7.15 -4.61 -12.98
CA MET A 26 -7.92 -4.98 -14.17
C MET A 26 -9.01 -3.95 -14.47
N ALA A 27 -9.77 -3.54 -13.45
CA ALA A 27 -10.81 -2.53 -13.61
C ALA A 27 -10.25 -1.20 -14.12
N PHE A 28 -9.11 -0.73 -13.59
CA PHE A 28 -8.45 0.47 -14.09
C PHE A 28 -7.88 0.31 -15.50
N ALA A 29 -7.39 -0.88 -15.86
CA ALA A 29 -6.88 -1.16 -17.21
C ALA A 29 -7.98 -1.09 -18.29
N THR A 30 -9.26 -1.24 -17.93
CA THR A 30 -10.38 -1.00 -18.87
C THR A 30 -10.62 0.48 -19.17
N ARG A 31 -10.14 1.39 -18.30
CA ARG A 31 -10.39 2.84 -18.38
C ARG A 31 -9.16 3.65 -18.74
N PHE A 32 -7.98 3.16 -18.41
CA PHE A 32 -6.70 3.85 -18.58
C PHE A 32 -5.68 2.94 -19.26
N SER A 33 -4.68 3.52 -19.92
CA SER A 33 -3.59 2.74 -20.53
C SER A 33 -2.83 1.94 -19.47
N VAL A 34 -2.54 0.67 -19.75
CA VAL A 34 -1.83 -0.26 -18.85
C VAL A 34 -0.60 0.37 -18.20
N GLY A 35 0.26 1.06 -18.96
CA GLY A 35 1.46 1.71 -18.41
C GLY A 35 1.16 2.77 -17.33
N LYS A 36 0.07 3.53 -17.47
CA LYS A 36 -0.36 4.51 -16.44
C LYS A 36 -0.88 3.81 -15.18
N VAL A 37 -1.57 2.68 -15.35
CA VAL A 37 -2.05 1.86 -14.23
C VAL A 37 -0.86 1.27 -13.48
N LEU A 38 0.11 0.67 -14.17
CA LEU A 38 1.31 0.11 -13.56
C LEU A 38 2.14 1.16 -12.81
N ILE A 39 2.31 2.35 -13.37
CA ILE A 39 3.01 3.45 -12.68
C ILE A 39 2.22 3.87 -11.44
N GLY A 40 0.89 3.97 -11.54
CA GLY A 40 0.04 4.27 -10.39
C GLY A 40 0.15 3.23 -9.27
N ILE A 41 0.05 1.95 -9.63
CA ILE A 41 0.26 0.81 -8.70
C ILE A 41 1.64 0.91 -8.06
N GLY A 42 2.69 1.12 -8.86
CA GLY A 42 4.07 1.24 -8.36
C GLY A 42 4.23 2.37 -7.36
N ILE A 43 3.66 3.56 -7.63
CA ILE A 43 3.70 4.70 -6.71
C ILE A 43 2.90 4.38 -5.44
N GLY A 44 1.67 3.87 -5.56
CA GLY A 44 0.82 3.54 -4.42
C GLY A 44 1.46 2.48 -3.52
N ALA A 45 1.99 1.41 -4.12
CA ALA A 45 2.71 0.35 -3.43
C ALA A 45 4.01 0.88 -2.77
N PHE A 46 4.77 1.73 -3.45
CA PHE A 46 5.98 2.33 -2.89
C PHE A 46 5.67 3.18 -1.67
N LEU A 47 4.62 4.01 -1.72
CA LEU A 47 4.21 4.81 -0.56
C LEU A 47 3.71 3.92 0.57
N ASN A 48 2.90 2.91 0.26
CA ASN A 48 2.32 2.03 1.28
C ASN A 48 3.38 1.15 1.96
N HIS A 49 4.18 0.43 1.17
CA HIS A 49 5.25 -0.40 1.69
C HIS A 49 6.41 0.44 2.23
N GLY A 50 6.62 1.65 1.71
CA GLY A 50 7.59 2.60 2.26
C GLY A 50 7.24 2.97 3.70
N LEU A 51 5.96 3.31 3.94
CA LEU A 51 5.47 3.54 5.30
C LEU A 51 5.64 2.30 6.18
N ALA A 52 5.27 1.12 5.67
CA ALA A 52 5.42 -0.15 6.37
C ALA A 52 6.89 -0.43 6.77
N VAL A 53 7.83 -0.24 5.85
CA VAL A 53 9.26 -0.46 6.06
C VAL A 53 9.84 0.55 7.03
N LEU A 54 9.42 1.82 6.97
CA LEU A 54 9.81 2.84 7.96
C LEU A 54 9.31 2.47 9.36
N ILE A 55 8.06 2.02 9.48
CA ILE A 55 7.50 1.54 10.75
C ILE A 55 8.28 0.33 11.26
N GLY A 56 8.49 -0.68 10.42
CA GLY A 56 9.19 -1.90 10.78
C GLY A 56 10.64 -1.64 11.20
N SER A 57 11.37 -0.80 10.47
CA SER A 57 12.79 -0.55 10.73
C SER A 57 13.08 0.43 11.87
N TYR A 58 12.22 1.44 12.07
CA TYR A 58 12.51 2.56 12.98
C TYR A 58 11.57 2.61 14.18
N LEU A 59 10.27 2.37 13.97
CA LEU A 59 9.26 2.50 15.02
C LEU A 59 9.19 1.26 15.91
N SER A 60 9.51 0.06 15.40
CA SER A 60 9.55 -1.18 16.21
C SER A 60 10.58 -1.14 17.35
N GLN A 61 11.65 -0.36 17.20
CA GLN A 61 12.70 -0.23 18.22
C GLN A 61 12.38 0.83 19.28
N MET A 62 11.44 1.73 19.00
CA MET A 62 11.19 2.93 19.81
C MET A 62 9.75 3.02 20.35
N ILE A 63 8.77 2.43 19.67
CA ILE A 63 7.34 2.58 19.97
C ILE A 63 6.69 1.20 20.13
N PRO A 64 6.06 0.90 21.28
CA PRO A 64 5.30 -0.32 21.46
C PRO A 64 4.21 -0.46 20.40
N ILE A 65 4.06 -1.65 19.81
CA ILE A 65 3.07 -1.95 18.76
C ILE A 65 1.64 -1.58 19.18
N SER A 66 1.32 -1.71 20.48
CA SER A 66 0.04 -1.32 21.07
C SER A 66 -0.28 0.17 20.90
N THR A 67 0.75 1.04 20.89
CA THR A 67 0.57 2.48 20.69
C THR A 67 0.22 2.78 19.24
N ILE A 68 0.88 2.11 18.28
CA ILE A 68 0.59 2.25 16.85
C ILE A 68 -0.86 1.80 16.57
N GLN A 69 -1.28 0.66 17.12
CA GLN A 69 -2.65 0.17 17.00
C GLN A 69 -3.67 1.13 17.61
N MET A 70 -3.36 1.71 18.78
CA MET A 70 -4.26 2.67 19.43
C MET A 70 -4.41 3.96 18.63
N VAL A 71 -3.31 4.49 18.06
CA VAL A 71 -3.34 5.66 17.18
C VAL A 71 -4.14 5.37 15.91
N ALA A 72 -3.91 4.22 15.27
CA ALA A 72 -4.67 3.79 14.10
C ALA A 72 -6.17 3.65 14.41
N GLY A 73 -6.52 3.05 15.56
CA GLY A 73 -7.90 2.93 16.03
C GLY A 73 -8.57 4.29 16.27
N ILE A 74 -7.87 5.23 16.90
CA ILE A 74 -8.36 6.61 17.09
C ILE A 74 -8.56 7.31 15.75
N ALA A 75 -7.62 7.16 14.81
CA ALA A 75 -7.75 7.72 13.47
C ALA A 75 -8.96 7.14 12.72
N PHE A 76 -9.21 5.83 12.84
CA PHE A 76 -10.39 5.17 12.29
C PHE A 76 -11.70 5.72 12.87
N LEU A 77 -11.78 5.90 14.19
CA LEU A 77 -12.93 6.53 14.83
C LEU A 77 -13.10 7.98 14.35
N GLY A 78 -12.00 8.71 14.17
CA GLY A 78 -12.00 10.06 13.59
C GLY A 78 -12.58 10.09 12.17
N PHE A 79 -12.11 9.20 11.28
CA PHE A 79 -12.67 9.05 9.93
C PHE A 79 -14.14 8.64 9.95
N ALA A 80 -14.53 7.71 10.83
CA ALA A 80 -15.92 7.29 10.96
C ALA A 80 -16.83 8.45 11.38
N LEU A 81 -16.43 9.23 12.38
CA LEU A 81 -17.18 10.42 12.84
C LEU A 81 -17.20 11.52 11.78
N TRP A 82 -16.10 11.73 11.07
CA TRP A 82 -16.05 12.70 9.97
C TRP A 82 -16.95 12.30 8.80
N THR A 83 -16.96 11.03 8.41
CA THR A 83 -17.89 10.46 7.42
C THR A 83 -19.35 10.57 7.88
N LEU A 84 -19.62 10.36 9.17
CA LEU A 84 -20.98 10.46 9.72
C LEU A 84 -21.51 11.90 9.71
N LYS A 85 -20.59 12.87 9.78
CA LYS A 85 -20.90 14.29 9.62
C LYS A 85 -21.11 14.59 8.13
N SER A 86 -22.28 14.20 7.63
CA SER A 86 -22.78 14.57 6.31
C SER A 86 -23.05 16.07 6.28
N ASP A 87 -22.07 16.88 5.90
CA ASP A 87 -22.34 18.23 5.41
C ASP A 87 -22.90 18.07 3.98
N ASP A 88 -24.19 18.38 3.82
CA ASP A 88 -24.98 18.17 2.60
C ASP A 88 -24.68 19.21 1.48
N ASP A 89 -23.57 19.94 1.62
CA ASP A 89 -23.01 20.80 0.57
C ASP A 89 -21.85 20.06 -0.11
N GLN A 90 -22.17 18.95 -0.80
CA GLN A 90 -21.23 18.30 -1.69
C GLN A 90 -21.17 19.04 -3.03
N ASP A 91 -20.55 20.21 -3.05
CA ASP A 91 -19.63 20.45 -4.17
C ASP A 91 -18.53 19.40 -4.01
N GLU A 92 -18.71 18.22 -4.62
CA GLU A 92 -17.61 17.27 -4.76
C GLU A 92 -16.44 18.10 -5.29
N PRO A 93 -15.32 18.23 -4.54
CA PRO A 93 -14.16 18.86 -5.12
C PRO A 93 -13.81 17.92 -6.27
N LYS A 94 -14.09 18.36 -7.51
CA LYS A 94 -13.69 17.68 -8.73
C LYS A 94 -12.18 17.82 -8.82
N ILE A 95 -11.47 17.14 -7.92
CA ILE A 95 -10.06 16.93 -8.06
C ILE A 95 -9.95 15.93 -9.20
N GLN A 96 -9.88 16.46 -10.42
CA GLN A 96 -9.54 15.71 -11.61
C GLN A 96 -8.07 15.30 -11.50
N PHE A 97 -7.80 14.30 -10.67
CA PHE A 97 -6.53 13.62 -10.68
C PHE A 97 -6.33 12.97 -12.05
N GLY A 98 -5.12 13.08 -12.58
CA GLY A 98 -4.74 12.31 -13.76
C GLY A 98 -4.77 10.81 -13.47
N PRO A 99 -4.87 9.94 -14.48
CA PRO A 99 -5.02 8.49 -14.31
C PRO A 99 -4.03 7.85 -13.32
N ILE A 100 -2.76 8.29 -13.35
CA ILE A 100 -1.71 7.77 -12.47
C ILE A 100 -2.02 8.07 -11.00
N ALA A 101 -2.41 9.32 -10.69
CA ALA A 101 -2.71 9.74 -9.33
C ALA A 101 -3.98 9.06 -8.80
N THR A 102 -5.00 8.91 -9.64
CA THR A 102 -6.22 8.16 -9.30
C THR A 102 -5.90 6.72 -8.92
N VAL A 103 -5.10 6.02 -9.72
CA VAL A 103 -4.70 4.64 -9.45
C VAL A 103 -3.81 4.56 -8.21
N ALA A 104 -2.83 5.46 -8.06
CA ALA A 104 -1.92 5.47 -6.92
C ALA A 104 -2.65 5.67 -5.59
N VAL A 105 -3.59 6.61 -5.53
CA VAL A 105 -4.39 6.88 -4.32
C VAL A 105 -5.30 5.70 -4.02
N ALA A 106 -6.02 5.17 -5.03
CA ALA A 106 -6.89 4.02 -4.84
C ALA A 106 -6.12 2.79 -4.35
N PHE A 107 -4.93 2.53 -4.93
CA PHE A 107 -4.07 1.43 -4.54
C PHE A 107 -3.51 1.62 -3.14
N PHE A 108 -2.97 2.81 -2.84
CA PHE A 108 -2.43 3.13 -1.53
C PHE A 108 -3.49 2.94 -0.43
N LEU A 109 -4.67 3.54 -0.59
CA LEU A 109 -5.75 3.43 0.39
C LEU A 109 -6.30 2.00 0.48
N GLY A 110 -6.41 1.28 -0.63
CA GLY A 110 -6.88 -0.11 -0.65
C GLY A 110 -5.95 -1.10 0.05
N GLU A 111 -4.65 -0.77 0.10
CA GLU A 111 -3.61 -1.60 0.72
C GLU A 111 -3.23 -1.14 2.14
N LEU A 112 -3.82 -0.05 2.65
CA LEU A 112 -3.57 0.40 4.02
C LEU A 112 -4.14 -0.61 5.02
N GLY A 113 -3.28 -1.10 5.92
CA GLY A 113 -3.63 -2.08 6.94
C GLY A 113 -3.71 -3.51 6.43
N ASP A 114 -3.32 -3.78 5.18
CA ASP A 114 -3.44 -5.12 4.61
C ASP A 114 -2.30 -6.07 5.01
N LYS A 115 -2.49 -7.36 4.70
CA LYS A 115 -1.55 -8.46 4.95
C LYS A 115 -0.15 -8.19 4.38
N THR A 116 -0.07 -7.56 3.22
CA THR A 116 1.18 -7.16 2.54
C THR A 116 1.91 -6.07 3.32
N GLN A 117 1.17 -5.07 3.82
CA GLN A 117 1.72 -4.01 4.66
C GLN A 117 2.26 -4.57 5.98
N LEU A 118 1.51 -5.45 6.65
CA LEU A 118 1.97 -6.12 7.88
C LEU A 118 3.19 -7.03 7.62
N THR A 119 3.22 -7.70 6.47
CA THR A 119 4.38 -8.50 6.04
C THR A 119 5.59 -7.62 5.83
N ALA A 120 5.45 -6.47 5.17
CA ALA A 120 6.53 -5.51 4.96
C ALA A 120 7.05 -4.92 6.29
N ILE A 121 6.17 -4.60 7.24
CA ILE A 121 6.56 -4.19 8.61
C ILE A 121 7.42 -5.28 9.25
N THR A 122 6.94 -6.53 9.22
CA THR A 122 7.60 -7.65 9.89
C THR A 122 8.96 -7.96 9.29
N LEU A 123 9.05 -8.01 7.95
CA LEU A 123 10.31 -8.23 7.25
C LEU A 123 11.31 -7.09 7.47
N ALA A 124 10.83 -5.84 7.56
CA ALA A 124 11.68 -4.68 7.80
C ALA A 124 12.17 -4.59 9.26
N ALA A 125 11.45 -5.18 10.21
CA ALA A 125 11.85 -5.21 11.63
C ALA A 125 13.00 -6.18 11.90
N ASP A 126 13.11 -7.26 11.12
CA ASP A 126 14.10 -8.33 11.32
C ASP A 126 15.27 -8.28 10.32
N THR A 127 15.45 -7.18 9.59
CA THR A 127 16.48 -7.07 8.54
C THR A 127 17.47 -5.95 8.82
N SER A 128 18.73 -6.16 8.46
CA SER A 128 19.76 -5.11 8.45
C SER A 128 19.68 -4.22 7.20
N TYR A 129 18.88 -4.60 6.19
CA TYR A 129 18.77 -3.87 4.92
C TYR A 129 17.31 -3.52 4.55
N PRO A 130 16.63 -2.62 5.28
CA PRO A 130 15.20 -2.33 5.10
C PRO A 130 14.84 -1.83 3.69
N PHE A 131 15.74 -1.05 3.08
CA PHE A 131 15.54 -0.57 1.70
C PHE A 131 15.41 -1.72 0.68
N MET A 132 16.08 -2.85 0.91
CA MET A 132 15.99 -4.02 0.03
C MET A 132 14.64 -4.72 0.16
N ILE A 133 14.03 -4.72 1.35
CA ILE A 133 12.66 -5.17 1.54
C ILE A 133 11.70 -4.27 0.76
N LEU A 134 11.88 -2.95 0.81
CA LEU A 134 11.05 -2.02 0.03
C LEU A 134 11.13 -2.32 -1.48
N VAL A 135 12.34 -2.49 -2.02
CA VAL A 135 12.52 -2.84 -3.44
C VAL A 135 11.84 -4.16 -3.77
N GLY A 136 12.06 -5.21 -2.97
CA GLY A 136 11.46 -6.52 -3.20
C GLY A 136 9.93 -6.49 -3.13
N THR A 137 9.36 -5.84 -2.11
CA THR A 137 7.91 -5.75 -1.94
C THR A 137 7.22 -4.93 -3.03
N VAL A 138 7.79 -3.81 -3.46
CA VAL A 138 7.24 -2.97 -4.54
C VAL A 138 7.33 -3.68 -5.89
N THR A 139 8.46 -4.32 -6.18
CA THR A 139 8.61 -5.09 -7.42
C THR A 139 7.70 -6.31 -7.46
N GLY A 140 7.50 -6.99 -6.32
CA GLY A 140 6.54 -8.08 -6.17
C GLY A 140 5.12 -7.61 -6.48
N MET A 141 4.73 -6.47 -5.91
CA MET A 141 3.41 -5.88 -6.12
C MET A 141 3.17 -5.48 -7.59
N ILE A 142 4.15 -4.84 -8.23
CA ILE A 142 4.06 -4.49 -9.66
C ILE A 142 3.98 -5.77 -10.52
N ALA A 143 4.76 -6.81 -10.20
CA ALA A 143 4.76 -8.06 -10.95
C ALA A 143 3.42 -8.81 -10.84
N THR A 144 2.84 -8.85 -9.64
CA THR A 144 1.46 -9.31 -9.43
C THR A 144 0.50 -8.49 -10.28
N GLY A 145 0.69 -7.17 -10.25
CA GLY A 145 -0.05 -6.24 -11.06
C GLY A 145 0.35 -6.23 -12.54
N CYS A 146 0.96 -7.28 -13.10
CA CYS A 146 1.13 -7.42 -14.55
C CYS A 146 0.48 -8.70 -15.07
N ASN A 147 -0.03 -9.56 -14.18
CA ASN A 147 -0.54 -10.90 -14.50
C ASN A 147 -2.08 -10.93 -14.45
N TRP A 148 -2.72 -10.41 -15.49
CA TRP A 148 -4.16 -10.49 -15.71
C TRP A 148 -4.52 -10.66 -17.19
#